data_AF-A0A0W7X6Y8-F1
#
_entry.id   AF-A0A0W7X6Y8-F1
#
_cell.length_a   1.000
_cell.length_b   1.000
_cell.length_c   1.000
_cell.angle_alpha   90.00
_cell.angle_beta   90.00
_cell.angle_gamma   90.00
#
_symmetry.space_group_name_H-M   'P 1'
#
loop_
_entity.id
_entity.type
_entity.pdbx_description
1 polymer ?
#
loop_
_entity_poly.entity_id
_entity_poly.type
_entity_poly.pdbx_seq_one_letter_code
_entity_poly.pdbx_strand_id
1 'polypeptide(L)'
;MHRYRTWNGPAPTSAAQASVTTGTSIKTMLQLATPSTRQIQLISWGFTVDDPPGADGVVELLQVDVAATVTAHVASGVQPLDPNAPASLMTLGTSATGYTATAEGTVTASRVFDVVALSSATGESPLTYAYQWMPDERPIVAVSRFLRVRATTATTAVDLRCWVCWDE
;
A
#
# COMPACT_ATOMS: atom_id res chain seq x y z
N MET A 1 -11.24 -8.25 17.07
CA MET A 1 -10.82 -7.65 15.79
C MET A 1 -10.00 -6.43 16.14
N HIS A 2 -8.74 -6.42 15.74
CA HIS A 2 -7.80 -5.34 16.03
C HIS A 2 -7.48 -4.60 14.75
N ARG A 3 -7.36 -3.27 14.84
CA ARG A 3 -7.13 -2.41 13.69
C ARG A 3 -5.67 -2.05 13.60
N TYR A 4 -5.13 -2.16 12.39
CA TYR A 4 -3.74 -1.85 12.10
C TYR A 4 -3.64 -0.87 10.94
N ARG A 5 -2.56 -0.10 10.93
CA ARG A 5 -2.16 0.75 9.82
C ARG A 5 -0.68 0.57 9.52
N THR A 6 -0.32 0.59 8.25
CA THR A 6 1.07 0.68 7.84
C THR A 6 1.24 1.70 6.72
N TRP A 7 2.45 2.22 6.60
CA TRP A 7 2.88 3.21 5.62
C TRP A 7 3.94 2.61 4.71
N ASN A 8 4.13 3.15 3.52
CA ASN A 8 5.21 2.75 2.61
C ASN A 8 6.59 3.28 3.02
N GLY A 9 6.99 3.07 4.27
CA GLY A 9 8.28 3.48 4.76
C GLY A 9 8.56 2.96 6.17
N PRO A 10 9.79 3.15 6.68
CA PRO A 10 10.09 2.82 8.06
C PRO A 10 9.19 3.61 9.01
N ALA A 11 8.87 3.00 10.16
CA ALA A 11 8.09 3.69 11.18
C ALA A 11 8.82 4.98 11.61
N PRO A 12 8.12 6.13 11.67
CA PRO A 12 8.75 7.39 12.00
C PRO A 12 9.19 7.33 13.47
N THR A 13 10.42 7.75 13.73
CA THR A 13 10.99 7.83 15.08
C THR A 13 11.56 9.22 15.28
N SER A 14 12.89 9.39 15.24
CA SER A 14 13.56 10.69 15.22
C SER A 14 13.53 11.36 13.83
N ALA A 15 13.16 10.60 12.78
CA ALA A 15 13.00 11.09 11.42
C ALA A 15 11.52 11.07 10.99
N ALA A 16 11.16 12.02 10.12
CA ALA A 16 9.83 12.10 9.51
C ALA A 16 9.55 10.90 8.60
N GLN A 17 8.27 10.65 8.34
CA GLN A 17 7.84 9.63 7.38
C GLN A 17 8.36 9.99 5.98
N ALA A 18 9.30 9.18 5.48
CA ALA A 18 9.85 9.38 4.14
C ALA A 18 8.79 9.10 3.06
N SER A 19 8.81 9.91 2.00
CA SER A 19 8.17 9.57 0.74
C SER A 19 9.06 8.63 -0.05
N VAL A 20 8.44 7.83 -0.92
CA VAL A 20 9.13 6.85 -1.76
C VAL A 20 8.94 7.23 -3.21
N THR A 21 10.04 7.24 -3.95
CA THR A 21 10.04 7.48 -5.38
C THR A 21 9.27 6.38 -6.12
N THR A 22 8.28 6.79 -6.89
CA THR A 22 7.49 5.95 -7.82
C THR A 22 8.36 5.44 -8.98
N GLY A 23 7.75 4.77 -9.96
CA GLY A 23 8.45 4.29 -11.15
C GLY A 23 7.75 4.71 -12.44
N THR A 24 8.54 4.85 -13.50
CA THR A 24 8.03 4.98 -14.89
C THR A 24 7.45 3.69 -15.44
N SER A 25 7.67 2.58 -14.73
CA SER A 25 6.93 1.33 -14.83
C SER A 25 6.20 1.07 -13.52
N ILE A 26 5.23 0.15 -13.55
CA ILE A 26 4.48 -0.29 -12.37
C ILE A 26 5.46 -0.63 -11.24
N LYS A 27 5.29 0.06 -10.11
CA LYS A 27 6.05 -0.17 -8.89
C LYS A 27 5.10 -0.37 -7.71
N THR A 28 5.27 -1.47 -7.01
CA THR A 28 4.60 -1.74 -5.73
C THR A 28 5.21 -0.82 -4.69
N MET A 29 4.39 0.11 -4.19
CA MET A 29 4.77 1.08 -3.18
C MET A 29 4.62 0.49 -1.78
N LEU A 30 3.56 -0.29 -1.56
CA LEU A 30 3.29 -1.01 -0.32
C LEU A 30 2.72 -2.39 -0.64
N GLN A 31 3.20 -3.42 0.08
CA GLN A 31 2.70 -4.79 0.02
C GLN A 31 2.36 -5.29 1.42
N LEU A 32 1.17 -5.87 1.59
CA LEU A 32 0.79 -6.64 2.78
C LEU A 32 0.66 -8.11 2.42
N ALA A 33 1.29 -8.99 3.19
CA ALA A 33 1.19 -10.43 3.04
C ALA A 33 0.31 -11.02 4.14
N THR A 34 -0.90 -11.43 3.74
CA THR A 34 -1.84 -12.11 4.64
C THR A 34 -1.28 -13.47 5.04
N PRO A 35 -1.38 -13.85 6.33
CA PRO A 35 -0.95 -15.17 6.78
C PRO A 35 -1.84 -16.27 6.18
N SER A 36 -1.38 -17.51 6.25
CA SER A 36 -2.13 -18.67 5.74
C SER A 36 -3.38 -19.02 6.55
N THR A 37 -3.53 -18.44 7.73
CA THR A 37 -4.59 -18.77 8.70
C THR A 37 -5.62 -17.66 8.88
N ARG A 38 -5.38 -16.46 8.33
CA ARG A 38 -6.24 -15.30 8.58
C ARG A 38 -6.33 -14.33 7.41
N GLN A 39 -7.56 -14.02 7.04
CA GLN A 39 -7.92 -12.99 6.07
C GLN A 39 -7.95 -11.61 6.75
N ILE A 40 -7.75 -10.54 5.97
CA ILE A 40 -7.88 -9.17 6.47
C ILE A 40 -9.06 -8.48 5.82
N GLN A 41 -9.71 -7.59 6.55
CA GLN A 41 -10.77 -6.74 6.03
C GLN A 41 -10.26 -5.31 5.88
N LEU A 42 -10.32 -4.75 4.67
CA LEU A 42 -9.84 -3.40 4.41
C LEU A 42 -10.81 -2.37 4.99
N ILE A 43 -10.27 -1.34 5.64
CA ILE A 43 -11.04 -0.28 6.30
C ILE A 43 -10.88 1.03 5.56
N SER A 44 -9.64 1.38 5.22
CA SER A 44 -9.34 2.56 4.43
C SER A 44 -7.96 2.46 3.81
N TRP A 45 -7.73 3.24 2.77
CA TRP A 45 -6.43 3.41 2.15
C TRP A 45 -6.27 4.83 1.64
N GLY A 46 -5.05 5.21 1.34
CA GLY A 46 -4.80 6.52 0.75
C GLY A 46 -3.36 6.72 0.37
N PHE A 47 -3.14 7.85 -0.30
CA PHE A 47 -1.81 8.30 -0.68
C PHE A 47 -1.74 9.82 -0.75
N THR A 48 -0.53 10.34 -0.71
CA THR A 48 -0.17 11.72 -0.99
C THR A 48 1.06 11.71 -1.89
N VAL A 49 1.03 12.52 -2.94
CA VAL A 49 2.15 12.75 -3.84
C VAL A 49 2.75 14.11 -3.51
N ASP A 50 4.08 14.19 -3.45
CA ASP A 50 4.78 15.43 -3.07
C ASP A 50 4.67 16.49 -4.17
N ASP A 51 4.67 16.06 -5.44
CA ASP A 51 4.58 16.94 -6.61
C ASP A 51 3.71 16.31 -7.72
N PRO A 52 3.12 17.11 -8.62
CA PRO A 52 2.44 16.60 -9.81
C PRO A 52 3.40 15.80 -10.71
N PRO A 53 2.97 14.66 -11.27
CA PRO A 53 3.78 13.93 -12.22
C PRO A 53 3.90 14.67 -13.55
N GLY A 54 5.00 14.47 -14.29
CA GLY A 54 5.21 15.14 -15.58
C GLY A 54 4.26 14.70 -16.70
N ALA A 55 3.49 13.63 -16.47
CA ALA A 55 2.38 13.16 -17.29
C ALA A 55 1.42 12.40 -16.38
N ASP A 56 0.19 12.17 -16.85
CA ASP A 56 -0.82 11.49 -16.06
C ASP A 56 -0.33 10.11 -15.59
N GLY A 57 -0.63 9.81 -14.33
CA GLY A 57 -0.24 8.58 -13.66
C GLY A 57 -1.44 7.82 -13.12
N VAL A 58 -1.17 6.66 -12.55
CA VAL A 58 -2.20 5.82 -11.92
C VAL A 58 -1.68 5.26 -10.62
N VAL A 59 -2.51 5.32 -9.58
CA VAL A 59 -2.31 4.60 -8.32
C VAL A 59 -3.46 3.62 -8.15
N GLU A 60 -3.14 2.37 -7.87
CA GLU A 60 -4.13 1.29 -7.81
C GLU A 60 -3.95 0.46 -6.54
N LEU A 61 -5.08 0.03 -5.99
CA LEU A 61 -5.18 -0.89 -4.87
C LEU A 61 -5.76 -2.20 -5.37
N LEU A 62 -5.04 -3.29 -5.14
CA LEU A 62 -5.45 -4.61 -5.62
C LEU A 62 -4.88 -5.74 -4.76
N GLN A 63 -5.56 -6.88 -4.82
CA GLN A 63 -5.03 -8.15 -4.37
C GLN A 63 -4.34 -8.87 -5.54
N VAL A 64 -3.22 -9.56 -5.26
CA VAL A 64 -2.50 -10.42 -6.21
C VAL A 64 -2.06 -11.74 -5.56
N ASP A 65 -1.62 -12.69 -6.39
CA ASP A 65 -1.21 -14.04 -6.01
C ASP A 65 0.31 -14.26 -5.87
N VAL A 66 1.13 -13.40 -6.49
CA VAL A 66 2.59 -13.44 -6.43
C VAL A 66 3.11 -12.26 -5.62
N ALA A 67 4.22 -12.41 -4.89
CA ALA A 67 4.86 -11.34 -4.13
C ALA A 67 5.82 -10.52 -4.99
N ALA A 68 5.93 -9.22 -4.71
CA ALA A 68 7.03 -8.39 -5.17
C ALA A 68 8.21 -8.58 -4.21
N THR A 69 9.43 -8.37 -4.72
CA THR A 69 10.61 -8.19 -3.88
C THR A 69 10.59 -6.77 -3.32
N VAL A 70 10.41 -6.64 -2.01
CA VAL A 70 10.22 -5.36 -1.30
C VAL A 70 11.28 -5.18 -0.21
N THR A 71 11.46 -3.93 0.22
CA THR A 71 12.11 -3.65 1.51
C THR A 71 11.19 -4.14 2.63
N ALA A 72 11.64 -5.12 3.41
CA ALA A 72 10.82 -5.71 4.46
C ALA A 72 10.46 -4.68 5.54
N HIS A 73 9.21 -4.73 6.01
CA HIS A 73 8.86 -4.03 7.24
C HIS A 73 9.49 -4.72 8.45
N VAL A 74 9.86 -3.92 9.46
CA VAL A 74 10.04 -4.39 10.83
C VAL A 74 8.69 -4.39 11.57
N ALA A 75 8.59 -5.10 12.69
CA ALA A 75 7.33 -5.21 13.45
C ALA A 75 6.73 -3.84 13.82
N SER A 76 7.56 -2.86 14.18
CA SER A 76 7.11 -1.49 14.44
C SER A 76 6.59 -0.75 13.20
N GLY A 77 6.78 -1.26 11.98
CA GLY A 77 6.17 -0.70 10.78
C GLY A 77 4.66 -0.97 10.69
N VAL A 78 4.17 -1.99 11.38
CA VAL A 78 2.75 -2.36 11.41
C VAL A 78 2.15 -1.87 12.73
N GLN A 79 1.50 -0.72 12.67
CA GLN A 79 1.07 0.01 13.86
C GLN A 79 -0.34 -0.41 14.28
N PRO A 80 -0.54 -0.96 15.49
CA PRO A 80 -1.87 -1.09 16.05
C PRO A 80 -2.47 0.30 16.31
N LEU A 81 -3.74 0.50 15.96
CA LEU A 81 -4.45 1.75 16.26
C LEU A 81 -5.02 1.80 17.69
N ASP A 82 -5.11 0.64 18.34
CA ASP A 82 -5.37 0.53 19.77
C ASP A 82 -4.05 0.24 20.49
N PRO A 83 -3.61 1.07 21.45
CA PRO A 83 -2.36 0.87 22.19
C PRO A 83 -2.22 -0.49 22.87
N ASN A 84 -3.34 -1.14 23.21
CA ASN A 84 -3.33 -2.45 23.89
C ASN A 84 -3.54 -3.63 22.93
N ALA A 85 -3.67 -3.38 21.62
CA ALA A 85 -3.82 -4.45 20.66
C ALA A 85 -2.54 -5.30 20.54
N PRO A 86 -2.67 -6.62 20.33
CA PRO A 86 -1.52 -7.48 20.07
C PRO A 86 -0.84 -7.09 18.76
N ALA A 87 0.39 -7.57 18.56
CA ALA A 87 1.06 -7.45 17.26
C ALA A 87 0.25 -8.14 16.16
N SER A 88 0.27 -7.55 14.95
CA SER A 88 -0.37 -8.14 13.78
C SER A 88 0.27 -9.48 13.41
N LEU A 89 -0.50 -10.40 12.81
CA LEU A 89 0.00 -11.69 12.32
C LEU A 89 0.45 -11.61 10.85
N MET A 90 0.51 -10.42 10.25
CA MET A 90 1.06 -10.24 8.91
C MET A 90 2.47 -10.83 8.82
N THR A 91 2.75 -11.52 7.72
CA THR A 91 4.08 -12.10 7.49
C THR A 91 5.02 -10.99 7.02
N LEU A 92 6.14 -10.79 7.71
CA LEU A 92 7.15 -9.78 7.35
C LEU A 92 8.30 -10.45 6.59
N GLY A 93 8.85 -9.76 5.58
CA GLY A 93 9.97 -10.28 4.81
C GLY A 93 10.06 -9.65 3.42
N THR A 94 11.17 -9.89 2.72
CA THR A 94 11.44 -9.29 1.41
C THR A 94 10.54 -9.82 0.29
N SER A 95 9.87 -10.95 0.51
CA SER A 95 8.81 -11.50 -0.36
C SER A 95 7.46 -11.56 0.35
N ALA A 96 7.24 -10.69 1.33
CA ALA A 96 6.04 -10.66 2.15
C ALA A 96 5.62 -9.19 2.41
N THR A 97 5.31 -8.81 3.65
CA THR A 97 4.92 -7.44 3.99
C THR A 97 6.12 -6.50 3.97
N GLY A 98 6.01 -5.41 3.22
CA GLY A 98 7.09 -4.47 2.99
C GLY A 98 6.70 -3.34 2.05
N TYR A 99 7.66 -2.49 1.72
CA TYR A 99 7.48 -1.29 0.91
C TYR A 99 8.60 -1.16 -0.12
N THR A 100 8.36 -0.36 -1.16
CA THR A 100 9.32 -0.08 -2.22
C THR A 100 9.84 -1.34 -2.90
N ALA A 101 9.13 -1.79 -3.95
CA ALA A 101 9.60 -2.92 -4.71
C ALA A 101 10.86 -2.63 -5.53
N THR A 102 11.76 -3.60 -5.55
CA THR A 102 12.89 -3.71 -6.48
C THR A 102 12.57 -4.64 -7.65
N ALA A 103 11.58 -5.53 -7.50
CA ALA A 103 11.05 -6.37 -8.57
C ALA A 103 9.57 -6.69 -8.32
N GLU A 104 8.71 -6.63 -9.34
CA GLU A 104 7.25 -6.81 -9.20
C GLU A 104 6.78 -8.27 -9.10
N GLY A 105 7.59 -9.20 -9.62
CA GLY A 105 7.16 -10.58 -9.88
C GLY A 105 6.15 -10.68 -11.03
N THR A 106 5.85 -11.91 -11.46
CA THR A 106 4.85 -12.17 -12.51
C THR A 106 3.53 -12.57 -11.87
N VAL A 107 2.61 -11.62 -11.77
CA VAL A 107 1.25 -11.85 -11.24
C VAL A 107 0.44 -12.67 -12.23
N THR A 108 -0.23 -13.73 -11.77
CA THR A 108 -1.09 -14.57 -12.62
C THR A 108 -2.57 -14.42 -12.31
N ALA A 109 -2.92 -13.93 -11.13
CA ALA A 109 -4.28 -13.60 -10.73
C ALA A 109 -4.32 -12.31 -9.91
N SER A 110 -5.24 -11.42 -10.26
CA SER A 110 -5.45 -10.15 -9.56
C SER A 110 -6.93 -9.87 -9.32
N ARG A 111 -7.23 -9.11 -8.26
CA ARG A 111 -8.55 -8.52 -7.99
C ARG A 111 -8.37 -7.06 -7.61
N VAL A 112 -8.81 -6.16 -8.48
CA VAL A 112 -8.72 -4.71 -8.27
C VAL A 112 -9.80 -4.27 -7.29
N PHE A 113 -9.45 -3.41 -6.34
CA PHE A 113 -10.37 -2.80 -5.38
C PHE A 113 -10.65 -1.35 -5.71
N ASP A 114 -9.63 -0.61 -6.12
CA ASP A 114 -9.73 0.82 -6.39
C ASP A 114 -8.61 1.27 -7.33
N VAL A 115 -8.89 2.28 -8.15
CA VAL A 115 -7.96 2.86 -9.12
C VAL A 115 -8.18 4.36 -9.19
N VAL A 116 -7.11 5.12 -8.98
CA VAL A 116 -7.13 6.58 -8.94
C VAL A 116 -6.16 7.10 -10.00
N ALA A 117 -6.69 7.93 -10.90
CA ALA A 117 -5.87 8.68 -11.84
C ALA A 117 -5.18 9.85 -11.12
N LEU A 118 -3.90 10.05 -11.42
CA LEU A 118 -3.14 11.23 -11.02
C LEU A 118 -3.04 12.13 -12.24
N SER A 119 -3.64 13.32 -12.17
CA SER A 119 -3.42 14.32 -13.23
C SER A 119 -2.04 14.95 -13.08
N SER A 120 -1.41 15.21 -14.21
CA SER A 120 -0.23 16.06 -14.32
C SER A 120 -0.53 17.55 -14.10
N ALA A 121 -1.81 17.94 -14.17
CA ALA A 121 -2.27 19.30 -13.90
C ALA A 121 -2.89 19.40 -12.50
N THR A 122 -2.33 20.29 -11.66
CA THR A 122 -2.71 20.47 -10.24
C THR A 122 -4.18 20.83 -10.00
N GLY A 123 -4.91 21.28 -11.03
CA GLY A 123 -6.31 21.68 -10.92
C GLY A 123 -7.33 20.58 -11.22
N GLU A 124 -6.91 19.45 -11.79
CA GLU A 124 -7.83 18.41 -12.30
C GLU A 124 -8.01 17.24 -11.32
N SER A 125 -7.00 16.95 -10.51
CA SER A 125 -7.07 15.92 -9.47
C SER A 125 -6.27 16.34 -8.24
N PRO A 126 -6.77 16.12 -7.02
CA PRO A 126 -5.98 16.35 -5.82
C PRO A 126 -4.74 15.44 -5.80
N LEU A 127 -3.60 15.96 -5.35
CA LEU A 127 -2.38 15.18 -5.08
C LEU A 127 -2.49 14.31 -3.82
N THR A 128 -3.63 14.35 -3.15
CA THR A 128 -3.95 13.53 -1.99
C THR A 128 -5.24 12.79 -2.23
N TYR A 129 -5.24 11.52 -1.85
CA TYR A 129 -6.41 10.65 -1.91
C TYR A 129 -6.53 9.90 -0.59
N ALA A 130 -7.75 9.81 -0.07
CA ALA A 130 -8.07 8.98 1.06
C ALA A 130 -9.49 8.46 0.88
N TYR A 131 -9.66 7.15 1.01
CA TYR A 131 -10.96 6.52 0.90
C TYR A 131 -11.17 5.55 2.06
N GLN A 132 -12.37 5.61 2.63
CA GLN A 132 -12.82 4.73 3.69
C GLN A 132 -14.08 4.02 3.23
N TRP A 133 -14.03 2.69 3.20
CA TRP A 133 -15.20 1.89 2.85
C TRP A 133 -16.26 2.00 3.94
N MET A 134 -17.52 2.05 3.50
CA MET A 134 -18.65 1.82 4.39
C MET A 134 -18.57 0.39 4.94
N PRO A 135 -19.02 0.12 6.17
CA PRO A 135 -18.88 -1.19 6.81
C PRO A 135 -19.31 -2.39 5.96
N ASP A 136 -20.37 -2.24 5.17
CA ASP A 136 -20.96 -3.31 4.36
C ASP A 136 -20.21 -3.59 3.04
N GLU A 137 -19.36 -2.67 2.60
CA GLU A 137 -18.67 -2.73 1.30
C GLU A 137 -17.17 -3.06 1.44
N ARG A 138 -16.70 -3.26 2.67
CA ARG A 138 -15.30 -3.48 2.99
C ARG A 138 -14.74 -4.71 2.29
N PRO A 139 -13.75 -4.57 1.40
CA PRO A 139 -13.16 -5.70 0.71
C PRO A 139 -12.40 -6.62 1.67
N ILE A 140 -12.52 -7.94 1.46
CA ILE A 140 -11.81 -8.96 2.23
C ILE A 140 -10.66 -9.52 1.41
N VAL A 141 -9.42 -9.38 1.87
CA VAL A 141 -8.25 -10.00 1.23
C VAL A 141 -8.10 -11.43 1.75
N ALA A 142 -8.09 -12.40 0.84
CA ALA A 142 -8.01 -13.82 1.21
C ALA A 142 -6.65 -14.19 1.83
N VAL A 143 -6.61 -15.32 2.56
CA VAL A 143 -5.37 -15.88 3.13
C VAL A 143 -4.32 -16.18 2.06
N SER A 144 -3.04 -16.11 2.42
CA SER A 144 -1.92 -16.38 1.50
C SER A 144 -2.02 -15.61 0.18
N ARG A 145 -2.48 -14.37 0.27
CA ARG A 145 -2.50 -13.39 -0.82
C ARG A 145 -1.80 -12.11 -0.42
N PHE A 146 -1.46 -11.33 -1.42
CA PHE A 146 -0.78 -10.06 -1.25
C PHE A 146 -1.73 -8.92 -1.61
N LEU A 147 -1.92 -7.99 -0.70
CA LEU A 147 -2.50 -6.68 -1.04
C LEU A 147 -1.36 -5.78 -1.50
N ARG A 148 -1.56 -5.03 -2.58
CA ARG A 148 -0.60 -4.07 -3.08
C ARG A 148 -1.24 -2.71 -3.34
N VAL A 149 -0.51 -1.67 -2.96
CA VAL A 149 -0.65 -0.33 -3.54
C VAL A 149 0.44 -0.21 -4.60
N ARG A 150 0.05 0.01 -5.85
CA ARG A 150 1.00 0.21 -6.96
C ARG A 150 0.84 1.60 -7.53
N ALA A 151 1.95 2.17 -8.02
CA ALA A 151 1.97 3.45 -8.68
C ALA A 151 2.73 3.35 -10.01
N THR A 152 2.24 4.06 -11.02
CA THR A 152 2.90 4.22 -12.32
C THR A 152 2.82 5.69 -12.74
N THR A 153 3.97 6.28 -13.03
CA THR A 153 4.08 7.68 -13.47
C THR A 153 4.89 7.75 -14.77
N ALA A 154 4.20 7.85 -15.91
CA ALA A 154 4.71 7.41 -17.20
C ALA A 154 6.03 8.08 -17.68
N THR A 155 6.29 9.33 -17.29
CA THR A 155 7.43 10.11 -17.79
C THR A 155 8.49 10.39 -16.73
N THR A 156 8.08 10.74 -15.51
CA THR A 156 8.98 11.05 -14.40
C THR A 156 8.49 10.41 -13.12
N ALA A 157 9.42 9.83 -12.37
CA ALA A 157 9.13 9.40 -11.01
C ALA A 157 8.89 10.62 -10.12
N VAL A 158 7.85 10.52 -9.29
CA VAL A 158 7.53 11.45 -8.21
C VAL A 158 7.57 10.72 -6.88
N ASP A 159 7.71 11.46 -5.81
CA ASP A 159 7.73 10.91 -4.47
C ASP A 159 6.30 10.78 -3.91
N LEU A 160 5.97 9.62 -3.36
CA LEU A 160 4.63 9.25 -2.90
C LEU A 160 4.69 8.60 -1.53
N ARG A 161 3.77 9.01 -0.64
CA ARG A 161 3.46 8.34 0.63
C ARG A 161 2.12 7.63 0.49
N CYS A 162 2.04 6.34 0.81
CA CYS A 162 0.77 5.61 0.86
C CYS A 162 0.63 4.82 2.15
N TRP A 163 -0.62 4.53 2.49
CA TRP A 163 -0.98 3.79 3.69
C TRP A 163 -2.19 2.91 3.45
N VAL A 164 -2.28 1.83 4.22
CA VAL A 164 -3.43 0.94 4.28
C VAL A 164 -3.82 0.72 5.73
N CYS A 165 -5.12 0.71 5.99
CA CYS A 165 -5.75 0.43 7.26
C CYS A 165 -6.65 -0.79 7.13
N TRP A 166 -6.49 -1.78 8.02
CA TRP A 166 -7.24 -3.03 7.97
C TRP A 166 -7.58 -3.53 9.38
N ASP A 167 -8.59 -4.39 9.44
CA ASP A 167 -8.94 -5.17 10.62
C ASP A 167 -8.48 -6.63 10.46
N GLU A 168 -7.96 -7.19 11.55
CA GLU A 168 -7.47 -8.57 11.71
C GLU A 168 -8.02 -9.25 12.98
#